data_AF-A0A6G0HZN9-F1
#
_entry.id   AF-A0A6G0HZN9-F1
#
_cell.length_a   1.000
_cell.length_b   1.000
_cell.length_c   1.000
_cell.angle_alpha   90.00
_cell.angle_beta   90.00
_cell.angle_gamma   90.00
#
_symmetry.space_group_name_H-M   'P 1'
#
loop_
_entity.id
_entity.type
_entity.pdbx_description
1 polymer ?
#
loop_
_entity_poly.entity_id
_entity_poly.type
_entity_poly.pdbx_seq_one_letter_code
_entity_poly.pdbx_strand_id
1 'polypeptide(L)'
;MPRGGKKGHKGRGKQFSNPEEIDRQMKAQRELEANAGAEKGSDSDSEEESSSEDESDSRKRSGVEGLIEIENPNRVSQKSKKVAEVDVTAPRELSRREREEIEKQKSKERYMKLHLEGKTDQARADLARLAIIKKQREEAAKKRDELRKEKDAEEAKGKR
;
A
#
# COMPACT_ATOMS: atom_id res chain seq x y z
N MET A 1 -21.02 -36.24 -39.57
CA MET A 1 -19.79 -35.99 -38.79
C MET A 1 -20.11 -34.98 -37.69
N PRO A 2 -20.12 -35.35 -36.40
CA PRO A 2 -20.44 -34.40 -35.34
C PRO A 2 -19.25 -33.46 -35.08
N ARG A 3 -19.52 -32.15 -35.10
CA ARG A 3 -18.54 -31.07 -34.90
C ARG A 3 -18.20 -30.94 -33.41
N GLY A 4 -16.90 -30.79 -33.11
CA GLY A 4 -16.32 -30.81 -31.78
C GLY A 4 -16.98 -29.88 -30.76
N GLY A 5 -17.35 -30.47 -29.61
CA GLY A 5 -17.90 -29.74 -28.48
C GLY A 5 -16.87 -28.84 -27.80
N LYS A 6 -17.29 -27.63 -27.42
CA LYS A 6 -16.49 -26.69 -26.62
C LYS A 6 -16.07 -27.37 -25.30
N LYS A 7 -14.76 -27.48 -25.09
CA LYS A 7 -14.15 -28.04 -23.88
C LYS A 7 -14.50 -27.13 -22.70
N GLY A 8 -15.44 -27.55 -21.86
CA GLY A 8 -15.88 -26.77 -20.71
C GLY A 8 -14.73 -26.59 -19.70
N HIS A 9 -14.36 -25.35 -19.39
CA HIS A 9 -13.38 -25.01 -18.36
C HIS A 9 -13.97 -25.11 -16.94
N LYS A 10 -14.88 -26.05 -16.68
CA LYS A 10 -15.37 -26.31 -15.33
C LYS A 10 -14.32 -27.16 -14.61
N GLY A 11 -13.70 -26.59 -13.58
CA GLY A 11 -12.76 -27.31 -12.72
C GLY A 11 -11.27 -27.04 -12.98
N ARG A 12 -10.89 -26.03 -13.77
CA ARG A 12 -9.49 -25.58 -13.79
C ARG A 12 -9.19 -24.97 -12.41
N GLY A 13 -8.37 -25.66 -11.61
CA GLY A 13 -8.03 -25.25 -10.25
C GLY A 13 -7.61 -23.78 -10.22
N LYS A 14 -8.12 -23.04 -9.23
CA LYS A 14 -7.80 -21.61 -9.05
C LYS A 14 -6.28 -21.49 -8.93
N GLN A 15 -5.63 -21.02 -9.98
CA GLN A 15 -4.23 -20.65 -9.94
C GLN A 15 -4.19 -19.30 -9.22
N PHE A 16 -3.62 -19.27 -8.02
CA PHE A 16 -3.30 -18.01 -7.39
C PHE A 16 -2.06 -17.46 -8.10
N SER A 17 -2.15 -16.27 -8.66
CA SER A 17 -1.01 -15.59 -9.27
C SER A 17 0.07 -15.36 -8.21
N ASN A 18 1.34 -15.51 -8.59
CA ASN A 18 2.45 -15.22 -7.69
C ASN A 18 2.46 -13.72 -7.34
N PRO A 19 2.88 -13.35 -6.12
CA PRO A 19 2.85 -11.94 -5.67
C PRO A 19 3.66 -11.02 -6.60
N GLU A 20 4.83 -11.48 -7.06
CA GLU A 20 5.65 -10.73 -8.03
C GLU A 20 4.95 -10.52 -9.38
N GLU A 21 4.06 -11.43 -9.76
CA GLU A 21 3.32 -11.37 -11.02
C GLU A 21 2.15 -10.38 -10.93
N ILE A 22 1.52 -10.30 -9.75
CA ILE A 22 0.50 -9.29 -9.43
C ILE A 22 1.13 -7.89 -9.45
N ASP A 23 2.28 -7.72 -8.78
CA ASP A 23 2.99 -6.44 -8.74
C ASP A 23 3.43 -5.98 -10.14
N ARG A 24 3.89 -6.93 -10.97
CA ARG A 24 4.26 -6.65 -12.36
C ARG A 24 3.05 -6.23 -13.20
N GLN A 25 1.90 -6.87 -13.01
CA GLN A 25 0.66 -6.49 -13.70
C GLN A 25 0.15 -5.12 -13.27
N MET A 26 0.17 -4.83 -11.97
CA MET A 26 -0.21 -3.52 -11.44
C MET A 26 0.73 -2.41 -11.93
N LYS A 27 2.03 -2.68 -11.98
CA LYS A 27 3.02 -1.74 -12.52
C LYS A 27 2.80 -1.49 -14.01
N ALA A 28 2.54 -2.54 -14.79
CA ALA A 28 2.26 -2.42 -16.21
C ALA A 28 0.97 -1.64 -16.49
N GLN A 29 -0.09 -1.85 -15.70
CA GLN A 29 -1.32 -1.06 -15.81
C GLN A 29 -1.08 0.43 -15.50
N ARG A 30 -0.35 0.72 -14.42
CA ARG A 30 -0.03 2.10 -14.04
C ARG A 30 0.83 2.80 -15.09
N GLU A 31 1.74 2.08 -15.73
CA GLU A 31 2.58 2.59 -16.82
C GLU A 31 1.78 2.82 -18.09
N LEU A 32 0.81 1.95 -18.41
CA LEU A 32 -0.13 2.16 -19.50
C LEU A 32 -1.05 3.36 -19.25
N GLU A 33 -1.57 3.54 -18.04
CA GLU A 33 -2.38 4.71 -17.69
C GLU A 33 -1.56 6.02 -17.70
N ALA A 34 -0.31 5.97 -17.24
CA ALA A 34 0.58 7.13 -17.29
C ALA A 34 0.93 7.52 -18.74
N ASN A 35 1.14 6.54 -19.63
CA ASN A 35 1.39 6.80 -21.04
C ASN A 35 0.10 7.16 -21.81
N ALA A 36 -1.05 6.57 -21.47
CA ALA A 36 -2.35 6.93 -22.05
C ALA A 36 -2.82 8.32 -21.60
N GLY A 37 -2.42 8.76 -20.40
CA GLY A 37 -2.62 10.12 -19.93
C GLY A 37 -1.75 11.17 -20.64
N ALA A 38 -0.73 10.75 -21.39
CA ALA A 38 0.11 11.64 -22.20
C ALA A 38 -0.41 11.81 -23.65
N GLU A 39 -1.17 10.84 -24.18
CA GLU A 39 -1.70 10.85 -25.56
C GLU A 39 -3.21 11.12 -25.64
N LYS A 40 -3.96 11.10 -24.51
CA LYS A 40 -5.39 11.43 -24.50
C LYS A 40 -5.66 12.82 -23.91
N GLY A 41 -5.05 13.81 -24.56
CA GLY A 41 -5.57 15.18 -24.59
C GLY A 41 -6.53 15.32 -25.77
N SER A 42 -7.70 15.90 -25.52
CA SER A 42 -8.84 16.14 -26.43
C SER A 42 -9.89 15.02 -26.51
N ASP A 43 -11.15 15.43 -26.34
CA ASP A 43 -12.41 14.69 -26.43
C ASP A 43 -12.75 13.66 -25.34
N SER A 44 -13.17 14.20 -24.19
CA SER A 44 -14.34 13.68 -23.47
C SER A 44 -15.01 14.84 -22.73
N ASP A 45 -15.64 15.73 -23.50
CA ASP A 45 -16.78 16.53 -23.05
C ASP A 45 -17.82 15.59 -22.42
N SER A 46 -17.84 15.52 -21.10
CA SER A 46 -19.01 15.13 -20.34
C SER A 46 -19.15 16.14 -19.22
N GLU A 47 -19.69 17.27 -19.63
CA GLU A 47 -20.37 18.28 -18.82
C GLU A 47 -21.22 17.59 -17.74
N GLU A 48 -20.71 17.52 -16.53
CA GLU A 48 -21.56 17.59 -15.33
C GLU A 48 -20.85 18.48 -14.31
N GLU A 49 -20.94 19.78 -14.59
CA GLU A 49 -20.87 20.85 -13.61
C GLU A 49 -21.91 20.58 -12.51
N SER A 50 -21.55 19.76 -11.51
CA SER A 50 -22.15 19.86 -10.19
C SER A 50 -21.32 20.83 -9.36
N SER A 51 -21.22 22.05 -9.89
CA SER A 51 -20.95 23.23 -9.07
C SER A 51 -22.19 23.42 -8.20
N SER A 52 -22.18 22.78 -7.04
CA SER A 52 -23.05 23.15 -5.92
C SER A 52 -22.53 24.47 -5.35
N GLU A 53 -22.52 25.49 -6.19
CA GLU A 53 -22.37 26.88 -5.82
C GLU A 53 -23.59 27.18 -4.95
N ASP A 54 -23.36 27.38 -3.66
CA ASP A 54 -24.32 28.02 -2.76
C ASP A 54 -24.45 29.49 -3.17
N GLU A 55 -25.03 29.71 -4.35
CA GLU A 55 -25.58 30.97 -4.84
C GLU A 55 -26.83 31.32 -4.01
N SER A 56 -26.77 31.24 -2.67
CA SER A 56 -27.91 31.56 -1.82
C SER A 56 -27.98 33.06 -1.47
N ASP A 57 -26.87 33.80 -1.66
CA ASP A 57 -26.80 35.25 -1.43
C ASP A 57 -26.91 36.09 -2.72
N SER A 58 -26.64 35.51 -3.89
CA SER A 58 -26.67 36.15 -5.23
C SER A 58 -27.91 35.78 -6.04
N ARG A 59 -28.62 34.70 -5.69
CA ARG A 59 -29.99 34.49 -6.14
C ARG A 59 -30.83 35.67 -5.64
N LYS A 60 -31.48 36.38 -6.58
CA LYS A 60 -32.44 37.45 -6.27
C LYS A 60 -33.49 36.88 -5.32
N ARG A 61 -33.32 37.14 -4.03
CA ARG A 61 -34.16 36.64 -2.94
C ARG A 61 -35.60 37.05 -3.26
N SER A 62 -36.44 36.09 -3.61
CA SER A 62 -37.80 36.39 -4.07
C SER A 62 -38.73 36.52 -2.87
N GLY A 63 -39.42 37.66 -2.76
CA GLY A 63 -40.43 37.87 -1.73
C GLY A 63 -39.85 38.12 -0.33
N VAL A 64 -40.45 37.51 0.69
CA VAL A 64 -40.19 37.77 2.12
C VAL A 64 -38.93 37.08 2.65
N GLU A 65 -38.35 36.16 1.88
CA GLU A 65 -37.09 35.45 2.19
C GLU A 65 -35.92 36.41 2.44
N GLY A 66 -36.00 37.63 1.89
CA GLY A 66 -35.08 38.74 2.10
C GLY A 66 -35.14 39.39 3.48
N LEU A 67 -36.35 39.39 4.06
CA LEU A 67 -36.78 40.28 5.14
C LEU A 67 -36.73 39.58 6.51
N ILE A 68 -36.74 38.25 6.54
CA ILE A 68 -36.66 37.46 7.76
C ILE A 68 -35.18 37.22 8.08
N GLU A 69 -34.75 37.67 9.25
CA GLU A 69 -33.42 37.40 9.79
C GLU A 69 -33.33 35.94 10.22
N ILE A 70 -32.39 35.20 9.63
CA ILE A 70 -32.19 33.79 9.97
C ILE A 70 -31.28 33.73 11.21
N GLU A 71 -31.88 33.64 12.40
CA GLU A 71 -31.21 33.45 13.69
C GLU A 71 -30.75 32.01 13.94
N ASN A 72 -30.30 31.29 12.91
CA ASN A 72 -29.80 29.94 13.10
C ASN A 72 -28.34 30.02 13.60
N PRO A 73 -28.04 29.65 14.86
CA PRO A 73 -26.70 29.76 15.43
C PRO A 73 -25.66 28.85 14.76
N ASN A 74 -26.12 27.80 14.06
CA ASN A 74 -25.25 26.91 13.27
C ASN A 74 -25.11 27.37 11.81
N ARG A 75 -25.74 28.48 11.41
CA ARG A 75 -25.64 29.00 10.05
C ARG A 75 -24.28 29.66 9.84
N VAL A 76 -23.44 28.99 9.08
CA VAL A 76 -22.14 29.52 8.67
C VAL A 76 -22.37 30.49 7.52
N SER A 77 -22.25 31.79 7.76
CA SER A 77 -22.30 32.80 6.69
C SER A 77 -20.95 32.86 5.96
N GLN A 78 -20.97 32.61 4.66
CA GLN A 78 -19.78 32.70 3.81
C GLN A 78 -19.48 34.19 3.55
N LYS A 79 -18.55 34.78 4.30
CA LYS A 79 -18.03 36.12 4.02
C LYS A 79 -16.84 35.99 3.07
N SER A 80 -16.90 36.66 1.92
CA SER A 80 -15.78 36.71 0.98
C SER A 80 -14.57 37.40 1.63
N LYS A 81 -13.49 36.64 1.85
CA LYS A 81 -12.23 37.17 2.38
C LYS A 81 -11.40 37.75 1.24
N LYS A 82 -10.75 38.88 1.49
CA LYS A 82 -9.83 39.49 0.52
C LYS A 82 -8.58 38.64 0.41
N VAL A 83 -8.10 38.42 -0.82
CA VAL A 83 -6.95 37.57 -1.15
C VAL A 83 -5.68 37.98 -0.38
N ALA A 84 -5.53 39.28 -0.05
CA ALA A 84 -4.39 39.81 0.71
C ALA A 84 -4.34 39.36 2.19
N GLU A 85 -5.44 38.86 2.76
CA GLU A 85 -5.52 38.40 4.16
C GLU A 85 -5.40 36.87 4.27
N VAL A 86 -5.28 36.16 3.14
CA VAL A 86 -5.10 34.71 3.12
C VAL A 86 -3.61 34.40 3.28
N ASP A 87 -3.22 34.03 4.49
CA ASP A 87 -1.86 33.61 4.79
C ASP A 87 -1.60 32.19 4.23
N VAL A 88 -1.08 32.12 3.01
CA VAL A 88 -0.78 30.88 2.27
C VAL A 88 0.39 30.11 2.89
N THR A 89 1.10 30.71 3.85
CA THR A 89 2.28 30.11 4.50
C THR A 89 1.95 29.28 5.75
N ALA A 90 0.73 29.39 6.28
CA ALA A 90 0.29 28.60 7.41
C ALA A 90 0.17 27.11 7.01
N PRO A 91 0.70 26.17 7.81
CA PRO A 91 0.61 24.75 7.50
C PRO A 91 -0.85 24.36 7.40
N ARG A 92 -1.28 24.00 6.18
CA ARG A 92 -2.63 23.55 5.89
C ARG A 92 -2.89 22.32 6.73
N GLU A 93 -3.77 22.46 7.72
CA GLU A 93 -4.18 21.36 8.56
C GLU A 93 -4.77 20.27 7.67
N LEU A 94 -4.00 19.19 7.48
CA LEU A 94 -4.40 18.04 6.68
C LEU A 94 -5.80 17.60 7.08
N SER A 95 -6.64 17.32 6.08
CA SER A 95 -8.02 16.93 6.32
C SER A 95 -8.06 15.68 7.22
N ARG A 96 -9.15 15.47 7.96
CA ARG A 96 -9.27 14.28 8.84
C ARG A 96 -8.91 12.98 8.11
N ARG A 97 -9.29 12.87 6.84
CA ARG A 97 -8.98 11.73 5.97
C ARG A 97 -7.48 11.59 5.71
N GLU A 98 -6.80 12.69 5.40
CA GLU A 98 -5.37 12.70 5.13
C GLU A 98 -4.54 12.37 6.38
N ARG A 99 -4.97 12.82 7.57
CA ARG A 99 -4.30 12.48 8.84
C ARG A 99 -4.38 10.98 9.12
N GLU A 100 -5.56 10.39 8.98
CA GLU A 100 -5.76 8.95 9.18
C GLU A 100 -4.99 8.11 8.16
N GLU A 101 -4.91 8.54 6.90
CA GLU A 101 -4.13 7.86 5.87
C GLU A 101 -2.63 7.89 6.15
N ILE A 102 -2.09 9.03 6.60
CA ILE A 102 -0.68 9.16 6.97
C ILE A 102 -0.36 8.31 8.20
N GLU A 103 -1.24 8.26 9.20
CA GLU A 103 -1.05 7.39 10.36
C GLU A 103 -1.13 5.90 9.99
N LYS A 104 -2.01 5.54 9.06
CA LYS A 104 -2.09 4.19 8.51
C LYS A 104 -0.84 3.82 7.71
N GLN A 105 -0.23 4.76 7.00
CA GLN A 105 1.06 4.54 6.33
C GLN A 105 2.18 4.39 7.35
N LYS A 106 2.30 5.32 8.30
CA LYS A 106 3.31 5.29 9.36
C LYS A 106 3.24 4.01 10.21
N SER A 107 2.05 3.53 10.54
CA SER A 107 1.87 2.28 11.31
C SER A 107 2.31 1.06 10.50
N LYS A 108 2.00 0.99 9.21
CA LYS A 108 2.51 -0.06 8.31
C LYS A 108 4.02 -0.01 8.20
N GLU A 109 4.61 1.15 7.97
CA GLU A 109 6.06 1.32 7.91
C GLU A 109 6.74 0.91 9.22
N ARG A 110 6.16 1.30 10.37
CA ARG A 110 6.67 0.89 11.68
C ARG A 110 6.60 -0.62 11.86
N TYR A 111 5.50 -1.25 11.45
CA TYR A 111 5.37 -2.71 11.50
C TYR A 111 6.42 -3.39 10.61
N MET A 112 6.57 -2.93 9.36
CA MET A 112 7.58 -3.45 8.43
C MET A 112 8.99 -3.25 8.97
N LYS A 113 9.29 -2.08 9.53
CA LYS A 113 10.57 -1.78 10.18
C LYS A 113 10.85 -2.73 11.35
N LEU A 114 9.88 -2.93 12.25
CA LEU A 114 10.02 -3.88 13.36
C LEU A 114 10.17 -5.33 12.87
N HIS A 115 9.54 -5.68 11.76
CA HIS A 115 9.65 -7.00 11.16
C HIS A 115 11.06 -7.22 10.58
N LEU A 116 11.58 -6.24 9.84
CA LEU A 116 12.95 -6.25 9.32
C LEU A 116 14.00 -6.26 10.44
N GLU A 117 13.75 -5.52 11.53
CA GLU A 117 14.58 -5.55 12.74
C GLU A 117 14.51 -6.88 13.49
N GLY A 118 13.62 -7.81 13.10
CA GLY A 118 13.47 -9.09 13.75
C GLY A 118 12.75 -9.03 15.09
N LYS A 119 12.00 -7.96 15.37
CA LYS A 119 11.30 -7.75 16.66
C LYS A 119 9.87 -8.30 16.66
N THR A 120 9.27 -8.51 15.50
CA THR A 120 7.97 -9.18 15.40
C THR A 120 8.10 -10.66 15.77
N ASP A 121 7.05 -11.27 16.31
CA ASP A 121 7.06 -12.68 16.74
C ASP A 121 7.42 -13.63 15.60
N GLN A 122 6.93 -13.32 14.40
CA GLN A 122 7.24 -14.07 13.17
C GLN A 122 8.73 -13.99 12.83
N ALA A 123 9.30 -12.79 12.76
CA ALA A 123 10.71 -12.63 12.42
C ALA A 123 11.63 -13.19 13.51
N ARG A 124 11.23 -13.10 14.79
CA ARG A 124 11.93 -13.78 15.89
C ARG A 124 11.94 -15.29 15.72
N ALA A 125 10.80 -15.88 15.37
CA ALA A 125 10.70 -17.32 15.11
C ALA A 125 11.56 -17.76 13.93
N ASP A 126 11.57 -16.99 12.83
CA ASP A 126 12.39 -17.28 11.66
C ASP A 126 13.89 -17.16 11.97
N LEU A 127 14.31 -16.13 12.70
CA LEU A 127 15.69 -16.00 13.17
C LEU A 127 16.08 -17.15 14.10
N ALA A 128 15.20 -17.56 15.02
CA ALA A 128 15.44 -18.70 15.90
C ALA A 128 15.59 -20.01 15.09
N ARG A 129 14.75 -20.21 14.08
CA ARG A 129 14.84 -21.36 13.17
C ARG A 129 16.16 -21.37 12.40
N LEU A 130 16.58 -20.22 11.86
CA LEU A 130 17.86 -20.08 11.19
C LEU A 130 19.04 -20.34 12.14
N ALA A 131 18.95 -19.87 13.39
CA ALA A 131 19.98 -20.13 14.41
C ALA A 131 20.11 -21.63 14.73
N ILE A 132 18.99 -22.37 14.82
CA ILE A 132 19.01 -23.83 15.00
C ILE A 132 19.72 -24.51 13.82
N ILE A 133 19.41 -24.12 12.58
CA ILE A 133 20.06 -24.70 11.39
C ILE A 133 21.56 -24.38 11.38
N LYS A 134 21.96 -23.15 11.73
CA LYS A 134 23.38 -22.78 11.86
C LYS A 134 24.09 -23.65 12.88
N LYS A 135 23.51 -23.82 14.08
CA LYS A 135 24.07 -24.70 15.13
C LYS A 135 24.22 -26.15 14.64
N GLN A 136 23.20 -26.70 13.99
CA GLN A 136 23.27 -28.06 13.45
C GLN A 136 24.35 -28.22 12.38
N ARG A 137 24.54 -27.20 11.52
CA ARG A 137 25.61 -27.21 10.51
C ARG A 137 26.99 -27.10 11.15
N GLU A 138 27.17 -26.24 12.14
CA GLU A 138 28.42 -26.09 12.87
C GLU A 138 28.77 -27.36 13.66
N GLU A 139 27.80 -27.97 14.34
CA GLU A 139 27.99 -29.23 15.05
C GLU A 139 28.31 -30.38 14.10
N ALA A 140 27.65 -30.44 12.94
CA ALA A 140 27.97 -31.44 11.92
C ALA A 140 29.37 -31.23 11.32
N ALA A 141 29.79 -29.99 11.09
CA ALA A 141 31.14 -29.69 10.63
C ALA A 141 32.20 -30.08 11.68
N LYS A 142 31.98 -29.69 12.95
CA LYS A 142 32.86 -30.10 14.06
C LYS A 142 32.97 -31.62 14.19
N LYS A 143 31.85 -32.34 14.16
CA LYS A 143 31.84 -33.81 14.18
C LYS A 143 32.60 -34.41 13.00
N ARG A 144 32.50 -33.83 11.79
CA ARG A 144 33.27 -34.29 10.62
C ARG A 144 34.77 -34.05 10.78
N ASP A 145 35.16 -32.90 11.33
CA ASP A 145 36.57 -32.57 11.56
C ASP A 145 37.18 -33.41 12.68
N GLU A 146 36.43 -33.70 13.75
CA GLU A 146 36.84 -34.60 14.84
C GLU A 146 37.03 -36.04 14.32
N LEU A 147 36.06 -36.59 13.60
CA LEU A 147 36.18 -37.91 12.99
C LEU A 147 37.33 -38.01 12.00
N ARG A 148 37.64 -36.93 11.27
CA ARG A 148 38.80 -36.89 10.38
C ARG A 148 40.11 -36.92 11.16
N LYS A 149 40.23 -36.12 12.22
CA LYS A 149 41.42 -36.09 13.09
C LYS A 149 41.65 -37.43 13.79
N GLU A 150 40.60 -38.09 14.25
CA GLU A 150 40.68 -39.43 14.86
C GLU A 150 41.19 -40.47 13.85
N LYS A 151 40.65 -40.47 12.63
CA LYS A 151 41.12 -41.35 11.55
C LYS A 151 42.58 -41.08 11.17
N ASP A 152 42.96 -39.82 10.99
CA ASP A 152 44.35 -39.45 10.67
C ASP A 152 45.30 -39.87 11.80
N ALA A 153 44.87 -39.77 13.07
CA ALA A 153 45.64 -40.22 14.22
C ALA A 153 45.74 -41.76 14.33
N GLU A 154 44.67 -42.50 14.00
CA GLU A 154 44.71 -43.96 13.91
C GLU A 154 45.61 -44.45 12.76
N GLU A 155 45.52 -43.83 11.58
CA GLU A 155 46.40 -44.14 10.45
C GLU A 155 47.88 -43.84 10.78
N ALA A 156 48.16 -42.76 11.51
CA ALA A 156 49.51 -42.44 11.97
C ALA A 156 50.04 -43.43 13.03
N LYS A 157 49.15 -44.01 13.85
CA LYS A 157 49.51 -45.08 14.80
C LYS A 157 49.72 -46.43 14.12
N GLY A 158 48.95 -46.75 13.08
CA GLY A 158 49.09 -48.00 12.31
C GLY A 158 50.29 -48.03 11.35
N LYS A 159 50.90 -46.88 11.06
CA LYS A 159 52.14 -46.76 10.24
C LYS A 159 53.44 -46.75 11.06
N ARG A 160 53.36 -46.86 12.39
CA ARG A 160 54.50 -47.05 13.30
C ARG A 160 54.64 -48.51 13.69
#